data_AF-A0A957K0B8-F1
#
_entry.id   AF-A0A957K0B8-F1
#
_cell.length_a   1.000
_cell.length_b   1.000
_cell.length_c   1.000
_cell.angle_alpha   90.00
_cell.angle_beta   90.00
_cell.angle_gamma   90.00
#
_symmetry.space_group_name_H-M   'P 1'
#
loop_
_entity.id
_entity.type
_entity.pdbx_description
1 polymer ?
#
loop_
_entity_poly.entity_id
_entity_poly.type
_entity_poly.pdbx_seq_one_letter_code
_entity_poly.pdbx_strand_id
1 'polypeptide(L)'
;MSENKTRPTDQKVMEFLNSVEHKTRRTDGLTLLKMMEEITGEDAVMWGSSIVGFGSYHYKYESGREGDMPLVGFSPRKQSMTLYIMPGFDEYEGMLAELGKHKIGKACLYVN
;
A
#
# COMPACT_ATOMS: atom_id res chain seq x y z
N MET A 1 -25.01 -1.52 -8.11
CA MET A 1 -23.97 -1.06 -7.17
C MET A 1 -22.64 -1.07 -7.91
N SER A 2 -21.83 -0.02 -7.82
CA SER A 2 -20.53 0.01 -8.51
C SER A 2 -19.57 -0.93 -7.79
N GLU A 3 -19.00 -1.87 -8.54
CA GLU A 3 -18.00 -2.80 -8.04
C GLU A 3 -16.76 -2.08 -7.48
N ASN A 4 -16.08 -2.72 -6.51
CA ASN A 4 -14.83 -2.17 -5.98
C ASN A 4 -13.76 -2.14 -7.08
N LYS A 5 -13.17 -0.96 -7.32
CA LYS A 5 -12.17 -0.78 -8.39
C LYS A 5 -10.80 -1.34 -8.02
N THR A 6 -10.50 -1.37 -6.72
CA THR A 6 -9.26 -1.91 -6.21
C THR A 6 -9.48 -3.41 -5.96
N ARG A 7 -8.95 -4.22 -6.87
CA ARG A 7 -9.05 -5.69 -6.89
C ARG A 7 -7.68 -6.27 -7.25
N PRO A 8 -7.36 -7.51 -6.84
CA PRO A 8 -6.14 -8.17 -7.29
C PRO A 8 -6.16 -8.29 -8.82
N THR A 9 -4.99 -8.22 -9.42
CA THR A 9 -4.80 -8.31 -10.88
C THR A 9 -3.64 -9.24 -11.21
N ASP A 10 -3.58 -9.72 -12.45
CA ASP A 10 -2.48 -10.55 -12.94
C ASP A 10 -1.22 -9.75 -13.34
N GLN A 11 -1.24 -8.43 -13.14
CA GLN A 11 -0.08 -7.58 -13.43
C GLN A 11 1.10 -7.98 -12.54
N LYS A 12 2.27 -8.16 -13.14
CA LYS A 12 3.49 -8.50 -12.41
C LYS A 12 3.99 -7.29 -11.61
N VAL A 13 4.15 -7.48 -10.29
CA VAL A 13 4.65 -6.43 -9.37
C VAL A 13 6.00 -5.89 -9.81
N MET A 14 6.93 -6.76 -10.20
CA MET A 14 8.26 -6.34 -10.67
C MET A 14 8.21 -5.51 -11.96
N GLU A 15 7.32 -5.84 -12.90
CA GLU A 15 7.15 -5.03 -14.12
C GLU A 15 6.58 -3.66 -13.79
N PHE A 16 5.58 -3.60 -12.90
CA PHE A 16 5.02 -2.35 -12.41
C PHE A 16 6.09 -1.48 -11.75
N LEU A 17 6.85 -2.01 -10.80
CA LEU A 17 7.89 -1.25 -10.10
C LEU A 17 8.98 -0.76 -11.08
N ASN A 18 9.43 -1.61 -12.00
CA ASN A 18 10.41 -1.22 -13.01
C ASN A 18 9.90 -0.14 -13.98
N SER A 19 8.58 -0.04 -14.17
CA SER A 19 7.96 1.01 -14.99
C SER A 19 7.90 2.38 -14.30
N VAL A 20 8.10 2.47 -12.98
CA VAL A 20 8.03 3.73 -12.23
C VAL A 20 9.12 4.70 -12.69
N GLU A 21 8.77 5.78 -13.38
CA GLU A 21 9.72 6.73 -13.97
C GLU A 21 10.63 7.42 -12.94
N HIS A 22 10.08 7.76 -11.76
CA HIS A 22 10.82 8.46 -10.73
C HIS A 22 11.83 7.52 -10.06
N LYS A 23 13.13 7.71 -10.34
CA LYS A 23 14.22 6.82 -9.89
C LYS A 23 14.17 6.51 -8.40
N THR A 24 14.05 7.52 -7.53
CA THR A 24 13.96 7.30 -6.07
C THR A 24 12.76 6.43 -5.70
N ARG A 25 11.56 6.71 -6.22
CA ARG A 25 10.36 5.92 -5.91
C ARG A 25 10.42 4.49 -6.43
N ARG A 26 11.09 4.27 -7.56
CA ARG A 26 11.40 2.93 -8.04
C ARG A 26 12.28 2.18 -7.05
N THR A 27 13.40 2.79 -6.65
CA THR A 27 14.34 2.19 -5.69
C THR A 27 13.66 1.92 -4.34
N ASP A 28 12.96 2.91 -3.80
CA ASP A 28 12.21 2.77 -2.55
C ASP A 28 11.14 1.68 -2.66
N GLY A 29 10.44 1.59 -3.80
CA GLY A 29 9.42 0.57 -4.04
C GLY A 29 10.01 -0.83 -4.07
N LEU A 30 11.20 -1.02 -4.66
CA LEU A 30 11.92 -2.30 -4.63
C LEU A 30 12.40 -2.66 -3.21
N THR A 31 12.84 -1.67 -2.44
CA THR A 31 13.21 -1.87 -1.02
C THR A 31 12.00 -2.28 -0.19
N LEU A 32 10.88 -1.56 -0.34
CA LEU A 32 9.63 -1.86 0.37
C LEU A 32 9.06 -3.22 -0.02
N LEU A 33 9.16 -3.61 -1.29
CA LEU A 33 8.76 -4.94 -1.75
C LEU A 33 9.44 -6.01 -0.89
N LYS A 34 10.78 -6.02 -0.86
CA LYS A 34 11.54 -7.00 -0.10
C LYS A 34 11.22 -6.95 1.40
N MET A 35 11.17 -5.75 1.98
CA MET A 35 10.89 -5.60 3.40
C MET A 35 9.49 -6.12 3.78
N MET A 36 8.47 -5.82 2.97
CA MET A 36 7.11 -6.25 3.27
C MET A 36 6.92 -7.76 3.05
N GLU A 37 7.55 -8.37 2.04
CA GLU A 37 7.55 -9.84 1.88
C GLU A 37 8.17 -10.51 3.12
N GLU A 38 9.28 -9.98 3.64
CA GLU A 38 9.95 -10.53 4.83
C GLU A 38 9.11 -10.34 6.11
N ILE A 39 8.54 -9.16 6.31
CA ILE A 39 7.74 -8.83 7.51
C ILE A 39 6.43 -9.60 7.53
N THR A 40 5.77 -9.74 6.38
CA THR A 40 4.43 -10.35 6.29
C THR A 40 4.48 -11.85 6.03
N GLY A 41 5.53 -12.36 5.38
CA GLY A 41 5.59 -13.73 4.88
C GLY A 41 4.69 -13.98 3.66
N GLU A 42 4.12 -12.93 3.07
CA GLU A 42 3.18 -12.99 1.96
C GLU A 42 3.83 -12.54 0.65
N ASP A 43 3.46 -13.18 -0.45
CA ASP A 43 3.87 -12.75 -1.79
C ASP A 43 3.15 -11.45 -2.19
N ALA A 44 3.85 -10.55 -2.87
CA ALA A 44 3.28 -9.31 -3.35
C ALA A 44 2.31 -9.52 -4.52
N VAL A 45 1.15 -8.84 -4.46
CA VAL A 45 0.14 -8.84 -5.53
C VAL A 45 -0.19 -7.41 -5.96
N MET A 46 -0.42 -7.19 -7.26
CA MET A 46 -0.92 -5.92 -7.76
C MET A 46 -2.42 -5.76 -7.48
N TRP A 47 -2.79 -4.68 -6.81
CA TRP A 47 -4.17 -4.27 -6.56
C TRP A 47 -4.53 -3.02 -7.37
N GLY A 48 -5.52 -3.17 -8.25
CA GLY A 48 -5.85 -2.16 -9.25
C GLY A 48 -4.63 -1.82 -10.11
N SER A 49 -4.44 -0.54 -10.42
CA SER A 49 -3.38 -0.09 -11.33
C SER A 49 -2.10 0.40 -10.64
N SER A 50 -2.05 0.45 -9.30
CA SER A 50 -0.97 1.21 -8.64
C SER A 50 -0.63 0.79 -7.21
N ILE A 51 -1.28 -0.23 -6.65
CA ILE A 51 -1.01 -0.67 -5.28
C ILE A 51 -0.30 -2.02 -5.33
N VAL A 52 0.83 -2.12 -4.64
CA VAL A 52 1.47 -3.40 -4.31
C VAL A 52 0.97 -3.78 -2.93
N GLY A 53 0.24 -4.89 -2.82
CA GLY A 53 -0.41 -5.34 -1.59
C GLY A 53 0.06 -6.71 -1.15
N PHE A 54 -0.03 -6.95 0.15
CA PHE A 54 0.43 -8.17 0.83
C PHE A 54 -0.70 -8.71 1.69
N GLY A 55 -0.96 -10.01 1.57
CA GLY A 55 -2.12 -10.68 2.14
C GLY A 55 -3.45 -10.05 1.69
N SER A 56 -4.56 -10.51 2.26
CA SER A 56 -5.88 -9.91 2.02
C SER A 56 -6.83 -10.12 3.19
N TYR A 57 -7.81 -9.22 3.31
CA TYR A 57 -8.91 -9.36 4.24
C TYR A 57 -10.23 -8.97 3.57
N HIS A 58 -11.30 -9.60 4.02
CA HIS A 58 -12.66 -9.26 3.63
C HIS A 58 -13.28 -8.29 4.64
N TYR A 59 -13.77 -7.15 4.18
CA TYR A 59 -14.49 -6.18 5.01
C TYR A 59 -15.99 -6.23 4.72
N LYS A 60 -16.80 -5.97 5.73
CA LYS A 60 -18.26 -5.81 5.62
C LYS A 60 -18.73 -4.68 6.51
N TYR A 61 -19.40 -3.69 5.91
CA TYR A 61 -20.00 -2.58 6.62
C TYR A 61 -21.45 -2.89 7.03
N GLU A 62 -21.97 -2.18 8.03
CA GLU A 62 -23.37 -2.27 8.46
C GLU A 62 -24.36 -1.97 7.32
N SER A 63 -23.96 -1.15 6.34
CA SER A 63 -24.74 -0.86 5.13
C SER A 63 -24.89 -2.04 4.17
N GLY A 64 -24.26 -3.19 4.46
CA GLY A 64 -24.21 -4.36 3.59
C GLY A 64 -23.15 -4.29 2.49
N ARG A 65 -22.41 -3.18 2.38
CA ARG A 65 -21.28 -3.08 1.46
C ARG A 65 -20.11 -3.92 1.96
N GLU A 66 -19.61 -4.80 1.11
CA GLU A 66 -18.47 -5.67 1.42
C GLU A 66 -17.47 -5.76 0.26
N GLY A 67 -16.30 -6.33 0.53
CA GLY A 67 -15.27 -6.59 -0.47
C GLY A 67 -13.92 -6.91 0.15
N ASP A 68 -12.95 -7.16 -0.71
CA ASP A 68 -11.59 -7.55 -0.28
C ASP A 68 -10.61 -6.40 -0.46
N MET A 69 -9.62 -6.29 0.42
CA MET A 69 -8.50 -5.35 0.37
C MET A 69 -7.20 -6.03 0.79
N PRO A 70 -6.03 -5.52 0.37
CA PRO A 70 -4.76 -5.99 0.91
C PRO A 70 -4.66 -5.66 2.40
N LEU A 71 -4.02 -6.53 3.21
CA LEU A 71 -3.81 -6.27 4.64
C LEU A 71 -2.90 -5.06 4.86
N VAL A 72 -1.83 -5.00 4.08
CA VAL A 72 -0.89 -3.89 4.01
C VAL A 72 -0.44 -3.71 2.57
N GLY A 73 -0.01 -2.50 2.21
CA GLY A 73 0.56 -2.27 0.89
C GLY A 73 1.18 -0.90 0.75
N PHE A 74 1.71 -0.63 -0.44
CA PHE A 74 2.26 0.66 -0.79
C PHE A 74 2.00 1.02 -2.26
N SER A 75 2.19 2.30 -2.58
CA SER A 75 2.07 2.84 -3.93
C SER A 75 3.18 3.87 -4.19
N PRO A 76 4.11 3.61 -5.13
CA PRO A 76 5.18 4.52 -5.51
C PRO A 76 4.65 5.64 -6.43
N ARG A 77 3.80 6.52 -5.89
CA ARG A 77 3.16 7.58 -6.68
C ARG A 77 4.17 8.67 -7.05
N LYS A 78 3.84 9.42 -8.09
CA LYS A 78 4.67 10.54 -8.58
C LYS A 78 4.97 11.59 -7.51
N GLN A 79 4.00 11.89 -6.64
CA GLN A 79 4.13 12.95 -5.62
C GLN A 79 4.79 12.46 -4.33
N SER A 80 4.56 11.21 -3.93
CA SER A 80 5.05 10.67 -2.66
C SER A 80 5.01 9.14 -2.65
N MET A 81 5.84 8.53 -1.80
CA MET A 81 5.68 7.12 -1.46
C MET A 81 4.52 7.00 -0.47
N THR A 82 3.47 6.23 -0.83
CA THR A 82 2.30 6.05 0.04
C THR A 82 2.30 4.65 0.61
N LEU A 83 2.21 4.52 1.94
CA LEU A 83 1.96 3.26 2.63
C LEU A 83 0.51 3.21 3.11
N TYR A 84 -0.10 2.03 3.08
CA TYR A 84 -1.47 1.78 3.50
C TYR A 84 -1.48 1.00 4.80
N ILE A 85 -1.87 1.65 5.91
CA ILE A 85 -1.87 1.11 7.27
C ILE A 85 -3.31 1.17 7.78
N MET A 86 -4.00 0.02 7.69
CA MET A 86 -5.46 -0.06 7.91
C MET A 86 -5.91 0.28 9.32
N PRO A 87 -5.17 -0.07 10.40
CA PRO A 87 -5.55 0.31 11.76
C PRO A 87 -5.57 1.83 12.02
N GLY A 88 -5.00 2.65 11.13
CA GLY A 88 -4.82 4.09 11.37
C GLY A 88 -3.51 4.38 12.11
N PHE A 89 -3.44 5.53 12.76
CA PHE A 89 -2.17 6.11 13.26
C PHE A 89 -2.17 6.48 14.74
N ASP A 90 -3.28 6.30 15.45
CA ASP A 90 -3.46 6.78 16.82
C ASP A 90 -2.43 6.17 17.80
N GLU A 91 -2.00 4.93 17.55
CA GLU A 91 -0.98 4.25 18.35
C GLU A 91 0.47 4.50 17.90
N TYR A 92 0.67 5.25 16.81
CA TYR A 92 1.98 5.42 16.16
C TYR A 92 2.55 6.82 16.25
N GLU A 93 1.95 7.73 17.03
CA GLU A 93 2.37 9.15 17.10
C GLU A 93 3.87 9.32 17.41
N GLY A 94 4.40 8.56 18.37
CA GLY A 94 5.83 8.62 18.73
C GLY A 94 6.75 8.19 17.59
N MET A 95 6.40 7.11 16.89
CA MET A 95 7.17 6.63 15.74
C MET A 95 7.09 7.61 14.56
N LEU A 96 5.93 8.22 14.35
CA LEU A 96 5.73 9.22 13.30
C LEU A 96 6.57 10.48 13.55
N ALA A 97 6.74 10.90 14.80
CA ALA A 97 7.59 12.04 15.15
C ALA A 97 9.06 11.83 14.75
N GLU A 98 9.54 10.59 14.77
CA GLU A 98 10.91 10.22 14.39
C GLU A 98 11.10 9.92 12.90
N LEU A 99 10.00 9.66 12.17
CA LEU A 99 10.04 9.22 10.76
C LEU A 99 10.52 10.32 9.79
N GLY A 100 10.49 11.59 10.21
CA GLY A 100 10.84 12.73 9.36
C GLY A 100 9.63 13.29 8.60
N LYS A 101 9.85 13.90 7.42
CA LYS A 101 8.80 14.64 6.70
C LYS A 101 7.75 13.69 6.10
N HIS A 102 6.56 13.68 6.70
CA HIS A 102 5.45 12.86 6.25
C HIS A 102 4.11 13.61 6.34
N LYS A 103 3.07 13.00 5.78
CA LYS A 103 1.67 13.40 5.95
C LYS A 103 0.84 12.15 6.19
N ILE A 104 -0.21 12.24 7.01
CA ILE A 104 -1.18 11.15 7.21
C ILE A 104 -2.54 11.49 6.61
N GLY A 105 -3.24 10.47 6.11
CA GLY A 105 -4.68 10.45 5.83
C GLY A 105 -5.37 9.51 6.83
N LYS A 106 -6.55 8.98 6.46
CA LYS A 106 -7.26 8.02 7.34
C LYS A 106 -6.48 6.72 7.56
N ALA A 107 -5.99 6.13 6.47
CA ALA A 107 -5.21 4.89 6.47
C ALA A 107 -3.98 4.99 5.57
N CYS A 108 -3.64 6.21 5.12
CA CYS A 108 -2.54 6.45 4.18
C CYS A 108 -1.43 7.23 4.88
N LEU A 109 -0.20 6.75 4.77
CA LEU A 109 1.01 7.46 5.20
C LEU A 109 1.78 7.89 3.96
N TYR A 110 1.97 9.19 3.77
CA TYR A 110 2.71 9.77 2.66
C TYR A 110 4.11 10.17 3.12
N VAL A 111 5.14 9.51 2.60
CA VAL A 111 6.55 9.79 2.87
C VAL A 111 7.13 10.62 1.72
N ASN A 112 7.74 11.78 2.05
CA ASN A 112 8.24 12.76 1.08
C ASN A 112 9.76 12.76 0.99
#